data_AF-A0AAV9BRT1-F1
#
_entry.id   AF-A0AAV9BRT1-F1
#
_cell.length_a   1.000
_cell.length_b   1.000
_cell.length_c   1.000
_cell.angle_alpha   90.00
_cell.angle_beta   90.00
_cell.angle_gamma   90.00
#
_symmetry.space_group_name_H-M   'P 1'
#
loop_
_entity.id
_entity.type
_entity.pdbx_description
1 polymer ?
#
loop_
_entity_poly.entity_id
_entity_poly.type
_entity_poly.pdbx_seq_one_letter_code
_entity_poly.pdbx_strand_id
1 'polypeptide(L)'
;MKRRSSIKLFSVLLLAFCFGSLVFMHANHFESSAVDLSFESEVLPFESAVLPFESPPSNARSKIAFLFIARNRIPLEVVWDKFFRGEKEHRFSIYVHSRPGFLLNRATTRSPLFYGRQVNDSVQVDWGESSMIQAEQILLRNALADPNNERFLFLSDSCIPLYNFSYIYDYIMSTSTSFVDSFADTKEGRYNPKMSHVVPVYNWRKGSQWVVLIRKHAEVMLNDDVVFPVFQQYCRRKSLPEFWRDHPLPAEGWKEHNCIPDEHYVQTLLAQWGLEDEITRRTLTHTSWDLSASKDRERRGWHPVTYKLSEATPKLIKSIKGIDNINYETEYRKEWCSKGDEPAPCFLFARKFTRAAAIHLLNKVIQRCSKYFQSFNLSKLTTSYELLPSHVSDLLDHVSDLKYSIASFFFICFDSLYWDDQWKISRGNPKMFRCVSSCRIKGA
;
A
#
# COMPACT_ATOMS: atom_id res chain seq x y z
N MET A 1 -46.83 58.29 9.96
CA MET A 1 -47.27 56.92 10.31
C MET A 1 -47.12 55.85 9.21
N LYS A 2 -47.13 56.16 7.90
CA LYS A 2 -47.06 55.15 6.81
C LYS A 2 -45.74 54.35 6.69
N ARG A 3 -44.58 54.87 7.12
CA ARG A 3 -43.27 54.23 6.93
C ARG A 3 -42.96 53.09 7.93
N ARG A 4 -43.53 53.13 9.15
CA ARG A 4 -43.38 52.05 10.16
C ARG A 4 -44.25 50.82 9.86
N SER A 5 -45.34 50.98 9.12
CA SER A 5 -46.23 49.87 8.71
C SER A 5 -45.61 49.01 7.62
N SER A 6 -44.86 49.62 6.70
CA SER A 6 -44.22 48.94 5.57
C SER A 6 -43.06 48.02 6.02
N ILE A 7 -42.28 48.43 7.03
CA ILE A 7 -41.18 47.63 7.58
C ILE A 7 -41.73 46.40 8.33
N LYS A 8 -42.80 46.57 9.11
CA LYS A 8 -43.44 45.45 9.81
C LYS A 8 -44.03 44.42 8.84
N LEU A 9 -44.65 44.87 7.75
CA LEU A 9 -45.19 43.99 6.72
C LEU A 9 -44.07 43.21 6.02
N PHE A 10 -42.94 43.87 5.72
CA PHE A 10 -41.78 43.22 5.11
C PHE A 10 -41.16 42.16 6.02
N SER A 11 -41.01 42.45 7.33
CA SER A 11 -40.49 41.48 8.30
C SER A 11 -41.40 40.26 8.48
N VAL A 12 -42.72 40.46 8.44
CA VAL A 12 -43.69 39.35 8.52
C VAL A 12 -43.64 38.47 7.27
N LEU A 13 -43.54 39.08 6.08
CA LEU A 13 -43.40 38.33 4.82
C LEU A 13 -42.09 37.54 4.77
N LEU A 14 -40.99 38.11 5.28
CA LEU A 14 -39.70 37.41 5.33
C LEU A 14 -39.74 36.21 6.30
N LEU A 15 -40.36 36.38 7.48
CA LEU A 15 -40.54 35.29 8.44
C LEU A 15 -41.46 34.19 7.89
N ALA A 16 -42.54 34.56 7.20
CA ALA A 16 -43.42 33.60 6.54
C ALA A 16 -42.69 32.82 5.44
N PHE A 17 -41.83 33.49 4.66
CA PHE A 17 -41.00 32.84 3.65
C PHE A 17 -39.99 31.87 4.27
N CYS A 18 -39.31 32.26 5.35
CA CYS A 18 -38.37 31.39 6.07
C CYS A 18 -39.07 30.17 6.70
N PHE A 19 -40.24 30.35 7.31
CA PHE A 19 -41.01 29.23 7.86
C PHE A 19 -41.57 28.32 6.76
N GLY A 20 -42.06 28.87 5.65
CA GLY A 20 -42.54 28.09 4.52
C GLY A 20 -41.45 27.24 3.89
N SER A 21 -40.23 27.78 3.74
CA SER A 21 -39.09 27.03 3.21
C SER A 21 -38.58 25.95 4.18
N LEU A 22 -38.66 26.18 5.50
CA LEU A 22 -38.33 25.16 6.50
C LEU A 22 -39.34 24.00 6.51
N VAL A 23 -40.64 24.31 6.41
CA VAL A 23 -41.71 23.31 6.30
C VAL A 23 -41.60 22.52 4.98
N PHE A 24 -41.27 23.19 3.87
CA PHE A 24 -41.06 22.51 2.58
C PHE A 24 -39.84 21.58 2.60
N MET A 25 -38.75 21.99 3.25
CA MET A 25 -37.59 21.10 3.47
C MET A 25 -37.92 19.92 4.37
N HIS A 26 -38.72 20.11 5.43
CA HIS A 26 -39.11 19.03 6.33
C HIS A 26 -40.11 18.06 5.68
N ALA A 27 -41.04 18.55 4.86
CA ALA A 27 -41.98 17.73 4.09
C ALA A 27 -41.24 16.85 3.06
N ASN A 28 -40.28 17.43 2.33
CA ASN A 28 -39.47 16.66 1.36
C ASN A 28 -38.51 15.67 2.03
N HIS A 29 -38.12 15.90 3.30
CA HIS A 29 -37.33 14.94 4.06
C HIS A 29 -38.16 13.77 4.61
N PHE A 30 -39.46 14.00 4.86
CA PHE A 30 -40.36 12.99 5.41
C PHE A 30 -40.93 12.06 4.33
N GLU A 31 -41.06 12.52 3.09
CA GLU A 31 -41.56 11.72 1.95
C GLU A 31 -40.53 10.72 1.39
N SER A 32 -39.23 10.88 1.69
CA SER A 32 -38.18 9.91 1.32
C SER A 32 -37.96 8.78 2.34
N SER A 33 -38.68 8.76 3.47
CA SER A 33 -38.41 7.80 4.57
C SER A 33 -39.55 6.84 4.89
N ALA A 34 -40.61 6.78 4.08
CA ALA A 34 -41.72 5.86 4.26
C ALA A 34 -41.81 4.86 3.10
N VAL A 35 -40.96 3.82 3.16
CA VAL A 35 -41.28 2.54 2.53
C VAL A 35 -41.49 1.55 3.66
N ASP A 36 -42.75 1.14 3.74
CA ASP A 36 -43.35 0.19 4.68
C ASP A 36 -42.69 -1.19 4.53
N LEU A 37 -42.16 -1.74 5.63
CA LEU A 37 -41.71 -3.13 5.73
C LEU A 37 -42.30 -3.74 6.99
N SER A 38 -43.59 -4.05 6.92
CA SER A 38 -44.19 -5.11 7.72
C SER A 38 -43.99 -6.43 6.97
N PHE A 39 -43.05 -7.26 7.42
CA PHE A 39 -43.04 -8.68 7.08
C PHE A 39 -42.66 -9.48 8.31
N GLU A 40 -43.57 -10.37 8.69
CA GLU A 40 -43.48 -11.21 9.87
C GLU A 40 -42.27 -12.16 9.81
N SER A 41 -41.81 -12.49 11.01
CA SER A 41 -40.72 -13.42 11.25
C SER A 41 -41.12 -14.86 10.93
N GLU A 42 -40.66 -15.38 9.79
CA GLU A 42 -40.44 -16.82 9.63
C GLU A 42 -38.94 -17.10 9.67
N VAL A 43 -38.52 -17.74 10.77
CA VAL A 43 -37.17 -18.25 11.00
C VAL A 43 -36.96 -19.44 10.06
N LEU A 44 -36.12 -19.28 9.03
CA LEU A 44 -35.62 -20.38 8.21
C LEU A 44 -34.13 -20.63 8.50
N PRO A 45 -33.66 -21.89 8.60
CA PRO A 45 -32.29 -22.19 8.99
C PRO A 45 -31.26 -21.79 7.94
N PHE A 46 -30.13 -21.31 8.45
CA PHE A 46 -28.91 -20.91 7.78
C PHE A 46 -28.31 -22.06 6.94
N GLU A 47 -28.52 -22.03 5.64
CA GLU A 47 -27.65 -22.74 4.68
C GLU A 47 -27.62 -22.03 3.33
N SER A 48 -26.44 -21.46 3.03
CA SER A 48 -25.92 -21.13 1.70
C SER A 48 -26.69 -20.14 0.81
N ALA A 49 -26.32 -18.86 0.91
CA ALA A 49 -26.37 -17.92 -0.22
C ALA A 49 -24.95 -17.38 -0.50
N VAL A 50 -23.99 -18.29 -0.66
CA VAL A 50 -22.68 -17.95 -1.24
C VAL A 50 -22.85 -18.08 -2.75
N LEU A 51 -22.84 -16.96 -3.49
CA LEU A 51 -22.66 -17.03 -4.94
C LEU A 51 -21.31 -17.72 -5.20
N PRO A 52 -21.25 -18.83 -5.96
CA PRO A 52 -19.98 -19.51 -6.21
C PRO A 52 -19.08 -18.58 -7.00
N PHE A 53 -18.01 -18.09 -6.36
CA PHE A 53 -16.90 -17.50 -7.10
C PHE A 53 -16.30 -18.60 -7.97
N GLU A 54 -16.33 -18.42 -9.29
CA GLU A 54 -15.76 -19.37 -10.23
C GLU A 54 -14.28 -19.61 -9.89
N SER A 55 -13.93 -20.88 -9.62
CA SER A 55 -12.55 -21.29 -9.46
C SER A 55 -11.76 -21.00 -10.73
N PRO A 56 -10.52 -20.47 -10.64
CA PRO A 56 -9.75 -20.12 -11.82
C PRO A 56 -9.51 -21.33 -12.73
N PRO A 57 -9.53 -21.16 -14.07
CA PRO A 57 -9.27 -22.24 -15.00
C PRO A 57 -7.85 -22.78 -14.81
N SER A 58 -7.67 -24.10 -14.94
CA SER A 58 -6.43 -24.86 -14.64
C SER A 58 -5.16 -24.41 -15.37
N ASN A 59 -5.27 -23.52 -16.36
CA ASN A 59 -4.18 -22.97 -17.15
C ASN A 59 -3.83 -21.50 -16.81
N ALA A 60 -4.56 -20.87 -15.89
CA ALA A 60 -4.31 -19.49 -15.51
C ALA A 60 -3.25 -19.40 -14.41
N ARG A 61 -2.27 -18.51 -14.60
CA ARG A 61 -1.23 -18.30 -13.58
C ARG A 61 -1.78 -17.45 -12.45
N SER A 62 -1.63 -17.94 -11.23
CA SER A 62 -2.01 -17.23 -10.01
C SER A 62 -1.28 -15.89 -9.89
N LYS A 63 -2.00 -14.87 -9.43
CA LYS A 63 -1.53 -13.50 -9.27
C LYS A 63 -1.47 -13.12 -7.80
N ILE A 64 -0.58 -12.16 -7.52
CA ILE A 64 -0.60 -11.38 -6.28
C ILE A 64 -1.29 -10.04 -6.57
N ALA A 65 -2.39 -9.77 -5.87
CA ALA A 65 -3.02 -8.46 -5.86
C ALA A 65 -2.25 -7.53 -4.89
N PHE A 66 -1.66 -6.47 -5.43
CA PHE A 66 -1.02 -5.42 -4.67
C PHE A 66 -2.06 -4.34 -4.34
N LEU A 67 -2.41 -4.25 -3.06
CA LEU A 67 -3.48 -3.41 -2.53
C LEU A 67 -2.85 -2.21 -1.82
N PHE A 68 -2.79 -1.09 -2.51
CA PHE A 68 -2.18 0.13 -1.98
C PHE A 68 -3.21 1.00 -1.28
N ILE A 69 -2.91 1.37 -0.03
CA ILE A 69 -3.63 2.42 0.70
C ILE A 69 -2.80 3.70 0.65
N ALA A 70 -3.35 4.73 0.03
CA ALA A 70 -2.71 6.02 -0.16
C ALA A 70 -3.65 7.15 0.25
N ARG A 71 -3.11 8.25 0.78
CA ARG A 71 -3.98 9.43 1.01
C ARG A 71 -4.41 10.06 -0.30
N ASN A 72 -3.44 10.22 -1.21
CA ASN A 72 -3.62 10.88 -2.50
C ASN A 72 -2.87 10.09 -3.58
N ARG A 73 -1.61 10.45 -3.82
CA ARG A 73 -0.69 9.84 -4.81
C ARG A 73 0.06 8.67 -4.19
N ILE A 74 0.79 7.93 -5.03
CA ILE A 74 1.84 6.99 -4.62
C ILE A 74 3.20 7.70 -4.76
N PRO A 75 3.75 8.34 -3.71
CA PRO A 75 4.98 9.14 -3.83
C PRO A 75 6.20 8.34 -4.26
N LEU A 76 6.16 7.03 -3.99
CA LEU A 76 7.21 6.07 -4.28
C LEU A 76 6.99 5.31 -5.60
N GLU A 77 6.13 5.83 -6.49
CA GLU A 77 5.78 5.23 -7.80
C GLU A 77 7.01 4.82 -8.62
N VAL A 78 8.11 5.59 -8.56
CA VAL A 78 9.36 5.30 -9.29
C VAL A 78 10.07 4.02 -8.80
N VAL A 79 9.93 3.67 -7.52
CA VAL A 79 10.47 2.41 -6.98
C VAL A 79 9.64 1.24 -7.48
N TRP A 80 8.32 1.40 -7.45
CA TRP A 80 7.37 0.39 -7.92
C TRP A 80 7.47 0.19 -9.43
N ASP A 81 7.63 1.25 -10.21
CA ASP A 81 7.91 1.17 -11.65
C ASP A 81 9.12 0.29 -11.93
N LYS A 82 10.21 0.45 -11.17
CA LYS A 82 11.40 -0.38 -11.33
C LYS A 82 11.13 -1.83 -10.90
N PHE A 83 10.36 -2.02 -9.83
CA PHE A 83 10.03 -3.34 -9.30
C PHE A 83 9.20 -4.17 -10.27
N PHE A 84 8.21 -3.58 -10.93
CA PHE A 84 7.34 -4.25 -11.90
C PHE A 84 7.87 -4.21 -13.35
N ARG A 85 8.99 -3.53 -13.62
CA ARG A 85 9.51 -3.37 -14.98
C ARG A 85 9.90 -4.71 -15.60
N GLY A 86 9.35 -4.98 -16.79
CA GLY A 86 9.64 -6.20 -17.54
C GLY A 86 8.95 -7.45 -16.98
N GLU A 87 8.14 -7.27 -15.95
CA GLU A 87 7.32 -8.35 -15.41
C GLU A 87 6.09 -8.56 -16.29
N LYS A 88 5.77 -9.82 -16.53
CA LYS A 88 4.66 -10.17 -17.42
C LYS A 88 3.33 -9.87 -16.73
N GLU A 89 2.40 -9.24 -17.45
CA GLU A 89 1.10 -8.72 -16.98
C GLU A 89 0.11 -9.76 -16.42
N HIS A 90 0.55 -11.00 -16.19
CA HIS A 90 -0.26 -12.12 -15.71
C HIS A 90 0.13 -12.66 -14.34
N ARG A 91 1.06 -12.01 -13.61
CA ARG A 91 1.50 -12.45 -12.27
C ARG A 91 1.09 -11.52 -11.13
N PHE A 92 0.55 -10.35 -11.45
CA PHE A 92 0.12 -9.38 -10.45
C PHE A 92 -1.02 -8.52 -10.96
N SER A 93 -1.73 -7.94 -9.99
CA SER A 93 -2.77 -6.92 -10.20
C SER A 93 -2.50 -5.77 -9.24
N ILE A 94 -2.87 -4.54 -9.59
CA ILE A 94 -2.66 -3.36 -8.75
C ILE A 94 -3.99 -2.67 -8.51
N TYR A 95 -4.30 -2.42 -7.25
CA TYR A 95 -5.47 -1.68 -6.81
C TYR A 95 -5.03 -0.61 -5.82
N VAL A 96 -5.59 0.58 -5.95
CA VAL A 96 -5.23 1.72 -5.10
C VAL A 96 -6.49 2.30 -4.46
N HIS A 97 -6.51 2.36 -3.14
CA HIS A 97 -7.49 3.14 -2.40
C HIS A 97 -6.88 4.51 -2.08
N SER A 98 -7.40 5.55 -2.72
CA SER A 98 -7.05 6.95 -2.47
C SER A 98 -8.22 7.67 -1.79
N ARG A 99 -8.06 8.92 -1.35
CA ARG A 99 -9.22 9.70 -0.90
C ARG A 99 -10.32 9.77 -1.99
N PRO A 100 -11.60 9.95 -1.61
CA PRO A 100 -12.70 10.04 -2.56
C PRO A 100 -12.45 11.09 -3.66
N GLY A 101 -12.76 10.73 -4.91
CA GLY A 101 -12.61 11.61 -6.09
C GLY A 101 -11.17 11.80 -6.59
N PHE A 102 -10.17 11.17 -5.97
CA PHE A 102 -8.79 11.23 -6.47
C PHE A 102 -8.59 10.27 -7.65
N LEU A 103 -8.08 10.76 -8.78
CA LEU A 103 -7.84 9.96 -9.98
C LEU A 103 -6.34 9.77 -10.23
N LEU A 104 -5.91 8.55 -10.57
CA LEU A 104 -4.55 8.25 -11.01
C LEU A 104 -4.49 8.34 -12.54
N ASN A 105 -3.94 9.44 -13.06
CA ASN A 105 -3.82 9.71 -14.48
C ASN A 105 -2.50 10.46 -14.78
N ARG A 106 -2.27 10.83 -16.04
CA ARG A 106 -1.05 11.53 -16.49
C ARG A 106 -0.75 12.83 -15.73
N ALA A 107 -1.77 13.48 -15.15
CA ALA A 107 -1.59 14.71 -14.38
C ALA A 107 -1.21 14.46 -12.92
N THR A 108 -1.53 13.30 -12.36
CA THR A 108 -1.37 13.01 -10.93
C THR A 108 -0.26 12.01 -10.61
N THR A 109 0.10 11.14 -11.56
CA THR A 109 1.20 10.16 -11.42
C THR A 109 2.10 10.17 -12.65
N ARG A 110 3.41 10.03 -12.45
CA ARG A 110 4.38 9.93 -13.56
C ARG A 110 4.54 8.50 -14.07
N SER A 111 4.02 7.53 -13.32
CA SER A 111 4.12 6.10 -13.61
C SER A 111 2.87 5.64 -14.37
N PRO A 112 3.00 5.16 -15.62
CA PRO A 112 1.87 4.59 -16.34
C PRO A 112 1.28 3.34 -15.68
N LEU A 113 2.07 2.64 -14.86
CA LEU A 113 1.66 1.44 -14.14
C LEU A 113 0.43 1.68 -13.25
N PHE A 114 0.30 2.88 -12.68
CA PHE A 114 -0.78 3.24 -11.77
C PHE A 114 -1.98 3.93 -12.45
N TYR A 115 -1.94 4.17 -13.76
CA TYR A 115 -3.06 4.82 -14.45
C TYR A 115 -4.35 4.00 -14.33
N GLY A 116 -5.42 4.65 -13.85
CA GLY A 116 -6.72 4.03 -13.70
C GLY A 116 -6.79 2.88 -12.68
N ARG A 117 -5.78 2.75 -11.81
CA ARG A 117 -5.74 1.68 -10.79
C ARG A 117 -6.45 2.04 -9.48
N GLN A 118 -6.98 3.26 -9.37
CA GLN A 118 -7.77 3.64 -8.20
C GLN A 118 -9.11 2.91 -8.18
N VAL A 119 -9.57 2.51 -6.99
CA VAL A 119 -10.95 2.04 -6.78
C VAL A 119 -11.91 3.23 -6.78
N ASN A 120 -13.14 3.02 -7.24
CA ASN A 120 -14.11 4.11 -7.42
C ASN A 120 -14.98 4.35 -6.19
N ASP A 121 -15.14 3.34 -5.33
CA ASP A 121 -15.93 3.33 -4.11
C ASP A 121 -15.12 3.72 -2.86
N SER A 122 -14.06 4.52 -3.04
CA SER A 122 -13.19 4.97 -1.95
C SER A 122 -13.91 5.79 -0.88
N VAL A 123 -13.51 5.59 0.37
CA VAL A 123 -14.00 6.33 1.55
C VAL A 123 -12.93 7.26 2.13
N GLN A 124 -13.34 8.23 2.95
CA GLN A 124 -12.40 9.02 3.73
C GLN A 124 -11.83 8.14 4.86
N VAL A 125 -10.50 8.03 4.92
CA VAL A 125 -9.81 7.20 5.91
C VAL A 125 -9.13 8.08 6.93
N ASP A 126 -9.40 7.81 8.20
CA ASP A 126 -8.81 8.47 9.34
C ASP A 126 -7.96 7.49 10.14
N TRP A 127 -6.88 8.00 10.74
CA TRP A 127 -5.91 7.13 11.41
C TRP A 127 -6.43 6.63 12.76
N GLY A 128 -6.33 5.32 12.96
CA GLY A 128 -6.82 4.63 14.16
C GLY A 128 -8.34 4.52 14.23
N GLU A 129 -9.04 4.76 13.11
CA GLU A 129 -10.49 4.61 13.00
C GLU A 129 -10.84 3.40 12.14
N SER A 130 -12.08 2.91 12.32
CA SER A 130 -12.60 1.77 11.57
C SER A 130 -12.76 2.01 10.07
N SER A 131 -12.67 3.27 9.60
CA SER A 131 -12.63 3.60 8.17
C SER A 131 -11.41 3.02 7.46
N MET A 132 -10.33 2.71 8.18
CA MET A 132 -9.18 1.97 7.63
C MET A 132 -9.56 0.56 7.18
N ILE A 133 -10.32 -0.17 8.00
CA ILE A 133 -10.80 -1.53 7.67
C ILE A 133 -11.76 -1.49 6.49
N GLN A 134 -12.62 -0.45 6.41
CA GLN A 134 -13.52 -0.28 5.26
C GLN A 134 -12.73 -0.12 3.95
N ALA A 135 -11.67 0.68 3.96
CA ALA A 135 -10.81 0.84 2.80
C ALA A 135 -10.12 -0.47 2.40
N GLU A 136 -9.72 -1.29 3.38
CA GLU A 136 -9.16 -2.62 3.14
C GLU A 136 -10.20 -3.58 2.53
N GLN A 137 -11.43 -3.62 3.05
CA GLN A 137 -12.53 -4.40 2.49
C GLN A 137 -12.89 -3.95 1.06
N ILE A 138 -12.87 -2.65 0.77
CA ILE A 138 -13.07 -2.10 -0.58
C ILE A 138 -11.99 -2.62 -1.55
N LEU A 139 -10.72 -2.59 -1.13
CA LEU A 139 -9.62 -3.13 -1.92
C LEU A 139 -9.80 -4.62 -2.17
N LEU A 140 -10.19 -5.40 -1.16
CA LEU A 140 -10.44 -6.84 -1.31
C LEU A 140 -11.60 -7.12 -2.26
N ARG A 141 -12.73 -6.42 -2.13
CA ARG A 141 -13.89 -6.57 -3.02
C ARG A 141 -13.51 -6.41 -4.48
N ASN A 142 -12.77 -5.34 -4.80
CA ASN A 142 -12.32 -5.05 -6.16
C ASN A 142 -11.28 -6.08 -6.64
N ALA A 143 -10.41 -6.57 -5.76
CA ALA A 143 -9.37 -7.52 -6.11
C ALA A 143 -9.87 -8.96 -6.26
N LEU A 144 -10.85 -9.37 -5.46
CA LEU A 144 -11.47 -10.70 -5.51
C LEU A 144 -12.27 -10.91 -6.80
N ALA A 145 -12.71 -9.84 -7.46
CA ALA A 145 -13.37 -9.92 -8.76
C ALA A 145 -12.49 -10.55 -9.86
N ASP A 146 -11.15 -10.52 -9.74
CA ASP A 146 -10.27 -11.31 -10.62
C ASP A 146 -10.07 -12.70 -10.00
N PRO A 147 -10.54 -13.78 -10.65
CA PRO A 147 -10.41 -15.15 -10.13
C PRO A 147 -8.95 -15.61 -10.08
N ASN A 148 -8.03 -14.95 -10.79
CA ASN A 148 -6.62 -15.31 -10.78
C ASN A 148 -5.86 -14.72 -9.58
N ASN A 149 -6.44 -13.75 -8.85
CA ASN A 149 -5.81 -13.19 -7.66
C ASN A 149 -5.92 -14.20 -6.51
N GLU A 150 -4.79 -14.80 -6.14
CA GLU A 150 -4.70 -15.85 -5.10
C GLU A 150 -4.08 -15.35 -3.79
N ARG A 151 -3.40 -14.21 -3.85
CA ARG A 151 -2.73 -13.57 -2.71
C ARG A 151 -3.04 -12.09 -2.70
N PHE A 152 -3.33 -11.54 -1.54
CA PHE A 152 -3.79 -10.17 -1.35
C PHE A 152 -2.83 -9.45 -0.40
N LEU A 153 -1.96 -8.62 -0.94
CA LEU A 153 -0.87 -7.95 -0.23
C LEU A 153 -1.21 -6.49 0.02
N PHE A 154 -1.34 -6.10 1.29
CA PHE A 154 -1.57 -4.71 1.68
C PHE A 154 -0.29 -3.92 1.81
N LEU A 155 -0.27 -2.70 1.25
CA LEU A 155 0.88 -1.80 1.27
C LEU A 155 0.45 -0.35 1.46
N SER A 156 1.25 0.42 2.21
CA SER A 156 1.10 1.88 2.25
C SER A 156 1.80 2.56 1.08
N ASP A 157 1.42 3.81 0.82
CA ASP A 157 2.12 4.75 -0.05
C ASP A 157 3.60 5.03 0.32
N SER A 158 4.07 4.59 1.49
CA SER A 158 5.43 4.76 1.99
C SER A 158 6.21 3.46 2.18
N CYS A 159 5.69 2.35 1.65
CA CYS A 159 6.38 1.06 1.57
C CYS A 159 7.34 0.99 0.38
N ILE A 160 8.45 0.27 0.55
CA ILE A 160 9.34 -0.14 -0.54
C ILE A 160 9.51 -1.66 -0.57
N PRO A 161 9.66 -2.28 -1.76
CA PRO A 161 10.11 -3.65 -1.88
C PRO A 161 11.61 -3.76 -1.54
N LEU A 162 11.99 -4.81 -0.84
CA LEU A 162 13.39 -5.09 -0.49
C LEU A 162 14.06 -5.96 -1.57
N TYR A 163 13.31 -6.81 -2.25
CA TYR A 163 13.80 -7.76 -3.27
C TYR A 163 13.15 -7.49 -4.63
N ASN A 164 13.63 -8.19 -5.67
CA ASN A 164 13.01 -8.11 -6.99
C ASN A 164 11.64 -8.83 -7.01
N PHE A 165 10.86 -8.59 -8.07
CA PHE A 165 9.50 -9.12 -8.17
C PHE A 165 9.48 -10.65 -8.15
N SER A 166 10.30 -11.32 -8.97
CA SER A 166 10.32 -12.78 -9.02
C SER A 166 10.61 -13.42 -7.67
N TYR A 167 11.57 -12.92 -6.91
CA TYR A 167 11.85 -13.43 -5.55
C TYR A 167 10.64 -13.27 -4.62
N ILE A 168 10.02 -12.09 -4.60
CA ILE A 168 8.86 -11.81 -3.75
C ILE A 168 7.68 -12.69 -4.15
N TYR A 169 7.42 -12.80 -5.44
CA TYR A 169 6.37 -13.63 -5.99
C TYR A 169 6.58 -15.09 -5.57
N ASP A 170 7.76 -15.66 -5.84
CA ASP A 170 8.05 -17.06 -5.50
C ASP A 170 8.00 -17.29 -3.98
N TYR A 171 8.41 -16.31 -3.17
CA TYR A 171 8.31 -16.41 -1.72
C TYR A 171 6.86 -16.49 -1.26
N ILE A 172 6.02 -15.53 -1.66
CA ILE A 172 4.62 -15.45 -1.22
C ILE A 172 3.80 -16.62 -1.77
N MET A 173 4.05 -17.02 -3.02
CA MET A 173 3.31 -18.09 -3.69
C MET A 173 3.72 -19.49 -3.21
N SER A 174 4.89 -19.65 -2.59
CA SER A 174 5.38 -20.97 -2.13
C SER A 174 4.70 -21.51 -0.88
N THR A 175 3.95 -20.69 -0.13
CA THR A 175 3.21 -21.12 1.06
C THR A 175 1.71 -21.19 0.81
N SER A 176 1.03 -22.12 1.48
CA SER A 176 -0.44 -22.22 1.54
C SER A 176 -1.07 -21.31 2.61
N THR A 177 -0.28 -20.73 3.50
CA THR A 177 -0.75 -19.90 4.62
C THR A 177 -0.80 -18.41 4.29
N SER A 178 -1.58 -17.66 5.08
CA SER A 178 -1.48 -16.19 5.09
C SER A 178 -0.35 -15.71 5.98
N PHE A 179 0.25 -14.56 5.66
CA PHE A 179 1.19 -13.88 6.55
C PHE A 179 0.44 -12.81 7.35
N VAL A 180 0.02 -13.20 8.54
CA VAL A 180 -0.71 -12.34 9.47
C VAL A 180 0.07 -12.30 10.76
N ASP A 181 0.66 -11.15 11.06
CA ASP A 181 1.21 -10.92 12.39
C ASP A 181 0.08 -11.00 13.41
N SER A 182 0.16 -11.92 14.37
CA SER A 182 -0.91 -12.19 15.34
C SER A 182 -0.32 -12.69 16.65
N PHE A 183 -0.65 -12.02 17.74
CA PHE A 183 -0.28 -12.40 19.11
C PHE A 183 -1.30 -11.89 20.13
N ALA A 184 -1.30 -12.49 21.32
CA ALA A 184 -2.14 -12.03 22.42
C ALA A 184 -1.72 -10.62 22.89
N ASP A 185 -2.67 -9.68 22.94
CA ASP A 185 -2.41 -8.34 23.48
C ASP A 185 -2.57 -8.34 25.01
N THR A 186 -1.45 -8.23 25.71
CA THR A 186 -1.40 -8.17 27.18
C THR A 186 -1.47 -6.74 27.72
N LYS A 187 -1.56 -5.71 26.86
CA LYS A 187 -1.63 -4.32 27.32
C LYS A 187 -3.03 -3.97 27.82
N GLU A 188 -3.09 -3.56 29.08
CA GLU A 188 -4.33 -3.08 29.70
C GLU A 188 -4.91 -1.86 28.95
N GLY A 189 -6.24 -1.79 28.89
CA GLY A 189 -6.96 -0.60 28.39
C GLY A 189 -7.16 -0.49 26.88
N ARG A 190 -6.75 -1.49 26.09
CA ARG A 190 -7.03 -1.53 24.62
C ARG A 190 -8.31 -2.26 24.28
N TYR A 191 -8.50 -3.44 24.86
CA TYR A 191 -9.72 -4.21 24.70
C TYR A 191 -10.88 -3.52 25.44
N ASN A 192 -12.01 -3.36 24.75
CA ASN A 192 -13.23 -2.80 25.32
C ASN A 192 -14.16 -3.94 25.77
N PRO A 193 -14.46 -4.09 27.07
CA PRO A 193 -15.30 -5.18 27.57
C PRO A 193 -16.70 -5.26 26.94
N LYS A 194 -17.23 -4.16 26.38
CA LYS A 194 -18.50 -4.16 25.65
C LYS A 194 -18.48 -5.04 24.39
N MET A 195 -17.30 -5.34 23.86
CA MET A 195 -17.12 -6.25 22.73
C MET A 195 -17.32 -7.71 23.13
N SER A 196 -17.25 -8.06 24.42
CA SER A 196 -17.16 -9.45 24.90
C SER A 196 -18.30 -10.38 24.48
N HIS A 197 -19.49 -9.84 24.21
CA HIS A 197 -20.62 -10.63 23.74
C HIS A 197 -20.41 -11.20 22.34
N VAL A 198 -19.61 -10.53 21.49
CA VAL A 198 -19.36 -10.94 20.10
C VAL A 198 -17.90 -11.31 19.88
N VAL A 199 -16.98 -10.57 20.49
CA VAL A 199 -15.55 -10.79 20.45
C VAL A 199 -15.06 -11.14 21.84
N PRO A 200 -15.11 -12.42 22.25
CA PRO A 200 -14.50 -12.86 23.50
C PRO A 200 -13.03 -12.45 23.63
N VAL A 201 -12.61 -12.11 24.85
CA VAL A 201 -11.25 -11.62 25.13
C VAL A 201 -10.15 -12.64 24.77
N TYR A 202 -10.42 -13.94 24.80
CA TYR A 202 -9.44 -14.96 24.44
C TYR A 202 -9.14 -15.00 22.93
N ASN A 203 -10.06 -14.50 22.10
CA ASN A 203 -9.89 -14.32 20.66
C ASN A 203 -9.37 -12.92 20.31
N TRP A 204 -9.16 -12.04 21.29
CA TRP A 204 -8.58 -10.72 21.07
C TRP A 204 -7.11 -10.84 20.70
N ARG A 205 -6.80 -10.55 19.44
CA ARG A 205 -5.45 -10.64 18.89
C ARG A 205 -4.97 -9.27 18.44
N LYS A 206 -3.66 -9.09 18.42
CA LYS A 206 -2.96 -7.92 17.90
C LYS A 206 -1.95 -8.32 16.83
N GLY A 207 -1.71 -7.43 15.88
CA GLY A 207 -0.52 -7.46 15.06
C GLY A 207 -0.40 -6.27 14.13
N SER A 208 0.32 -6.47 13.04
CA SER A 208 0.48 -5.49 11.98
C SER A 208 -0.77 -5.38 11.09
N GLN A 209 -1.12 -4.15 10.71
CA GLN A 209 -2.04 -3.87 9.60
C GLN A 209 -1.57 -4.49 8.28
N TRP A 210 -0.26 -4.57 8.06
CA TRP A 210 0.32 -4.97 6.77
C TRP A 210 0.39 -6.49 6.65
N VAL A 211 -0.72 -7.08 6.18
CA VAL A 211 -0.90 -8.52 6.01
C VAL A 211 -0.79 -8.96 4.55
N VAL A 212 -0.56 -10.27 4.36
CA VAL A 212 -0.74 -10.95 3.08
C VAL A 212 -1.73 -12.08 3.27
N LEU A 213 -2.89 -11.99 2.64
CA LEU A 213 -3.96 -12.97 2.77
C LEU A 213 -3.96 -13.95 1.60
N ILE A 214 -4.29 -15.21 1.87
CA ILE A 214 -4.80 -16.13 0.86
C ILE A 214 -6.24 -15.77 0.52
N ARG A 215 -6.72 -16.25 -0.63
CA ARG A 215 -8.08 -15.97 -1.11
C ARG A 215 -9.17 -16.29 -0.10
N LYS A 216 -9.13 -17.47 0.53
CA LYS A 216 -10.06 -17.87 1.61
C LYS A 216 -10.16 -16.82 2.72
N HIS A 217 -9.03 -16.31 3.22
CA HIS A 217 -9.03 -15.32 4.31
C HIS A 217 -9.49 -13.94 3.84
N ALA A 218 -9.21 -13.57 2.59
CA ALA A 218 -9.75 -12.34 1.98
C ALA A 218 -11.28 -12.40 1.87
N GLU A 219 -11.85 -13.55 1.51
CA GLU A 219 -13.30 -13.77 1.45
C GLU A 219 -13.93 -13.71 2.84
N VAL A 220 -13.31 -14.31 3.87
CA VAL A 220 -13.75 -14.19 5.27
C VAL A 220 -13.82 -12.72 5.71
N MET A 221 -12.79 -11.93 5.38
CA MET A 221 -12.77 -10.51 5.72
C MET A 221 -13.82 -9.67 4.97
N LEU A 222 -14.14 -10.05 3.73
CA LEU A 222 -15.15 -9.36 2.92
C LEU A 222 -16.58 -9.69 3.37
N ASN A 223 -16.81 -10.92 3.81
CA ASN A 223 -18.13 -11.42 4.21
C ASN A 223 -18.42 -11.24 5.70
N ASP A 224 -17.57 -10.52 6.45
CA ASP A 224 -17.78 -10.28 7.87
C ASP A 224 -18.85 -9.20 8.12
N ASP A 225 -19.98 -9.62 8.65
CA ASP A 225 -21.11 -8.80 9.09
C ASP A 225 -21.29 -8.80 10.62
N VAL A 226 -20.42 -9.48 11.36
CA VAL A 226 -20.55 -9.66 12.83
C VAL A 226 -19.46 -8.93 13.60
N VAL A 227 -18.17 -9.15 13.26
CA VAL A 227 -17.05 -8.60 14.03
C VAL A 227 -16.79 -7.16 13.66
N PHE A 228 -16.84 -6.82 12.37
CA PHE A 228 -16.55 -5.47 11.89
C PHE A 228 -17.48 -4.40 12.48
N PRO A 229 -18.83 -4.57 12.54
CA PRO A 229 -19.70 -3.60 13.20
C PRO A 229 -19.36 -3.36 14.68
N VAL A 230 -18.95 -4.41 15.39
CA VAL A 230 -18.52 -4.31 16.80
C VAL A 230 -17.23 -3.50 16.93
N PHE A 231 -16.29 -3.68 16.01
CA PHE A 231 -15.09 -2.84 15.93
C PHE A 231 -15.44 -1.38 15.62
N GLN A 232 -16.33 -1.11 14.65
CA GLN A 232 -16.79 0.25 14.34
C GLN A 232 -17.42 0.95 15.56
N GLN A 233 -18.16 0.19 16.36
CA GLN A 233 -18.86 0.73 17.52
C GLN A 233 -17.96 0.95 18.72
N TYR A 234 -17.09 -0.01 19.05
CA TYR A 234 -16.41 -0.06 20.35
C TYR A 234 -14.89 0.01 20.32
N CYS A 235 -14.25 -0.34 19.19
CA CYS A 235 -12.82 -0.19 19.01
C CYS A 235 -12.53 1.19 18.43
N ARG A 236 -12.29 2.16 19.31
CA ARG A 236 -11.98 3.55 18.91
C ARG A 236 -10.65 3.97 19.50
N ARG A 237 -9.93 4.81 18.77
CA ARG A 237 -8.73 5.44 19.29
C ARG A 237 -9.14 6.48 20.33
N LYS A 238 -8.31 6.65 21.37
CA LYS A 238 -8.52 7.78 22.31
C LYS A 238 -8.44 9.10 21.56
N SER A 239 -9.36 10.00 21.89
CA SER A 239 -9.32 11.38 21.43
C SER A 239 -8.02 12.04 21.94
N LEU A 240 -7.07 12.26 21.03
CA LEU A 240 -5.73 12.74 21.38
C LEU A 240 -5.72 14.25 21.49
N PRO A 241 -4.85 14.83 22.36
CA PRO A 241 -4.82 16.25 22.55
C PRO A 241 -4.37 17.12 21.37
N GLU A 242 -4.02 16.51 20.26
CA GLU A 242 -3.63 17.22 19.05
C GLU A 242 -4.78 17.29 18.02
N PHE A 243 -5.83 16.49 18.22
CA PHE A 243 -7.00 16.33 17.34
C PHE A 243 -8.31 16.84 17.99
N TRP A 244 -8.26 17.59 19.09
CA TRP A 244 -9.48 18.11 19.76
C TRP A 244 -10.38 18.96 18.87
N ARG A 245 -9.84 19.52 17.78
CA ARG A 245 -10.65 20.31 16.84
C ARG A 245 -11.63 19.42 16.07
N ASP A 246 -11.34 18.14 15.97
CA ASP A 246 -12.14 17.17 15.22
C ASP A 246 -13.15 16.45 16.15
N HIS A 247 -12.81 16.26 17.44
CA HIS A 247 -13.73 15.73 18.44
C HIS A 247 -13.54 16.41 19.82
N PRO A 248 -14.59 16.98 20.43
CA PRO A 248 -14.52 17.45 21.80
C PRO A 248 -14.24 16.25 22.71
N LEU A 249 -13.29 16.42 23.62
CA LEU A 249 -12.97 15.39 24.60
C LEU A 249 -14.18 15.14 25.49
N PRO A 250 -14.58 13.88 25.66
CA PRO A 250 -15.65 13.58 26.59
C PRO A 250 -15.17 13.89 28.02
N ALA A 251 -16.11 14.34 28.85
CA ALA A 251 -15.89 14.58 30.28
C ALA A 251 -15.34 13.33 31.02
N GLU A 252 -15.51 12.14 30.43
CA GLU A 252 -14.99 10.86 30.91
C GLU A 252 -13.96 10.22 29.96
N GLY A 253 -13.16 11.00 29.22
CA GLY A 253 -12.16 10.47 28.26
C GLY A 253 -11.13 9.49 28.85
N TRP A 254 -11.00 9.43 30.18
CA TRP A 254 -10.19 8.43 30.88
C TRP A 254 -10.79 7.00 30.81
N LYS A 255 -12.12 6.87 30.62
CA LYS A 255 -12.82 5.58 30.39
C LYS A 255 -12.74 5.10 28.94
N GLU A 256 -12.25 5.93 28.01
CA GLU A 256 -12.07 5.47 26.63
C GLU A 256 -11.00 4.37 26.61
N HIS A 257 -11.19 3.38 25.75
CA HIS A 257 -10.17 2.37 25.46
C HIS A 257 -9.35 2.86 24.27
N ASN A 258 -8.02 2.70 24.29
CA ASN A 258 -7.19 3.13 23.16
C ASN A 258 -7.04 1.97 22.17
N CYS A 259 -8.10 1.71 21.41
CA CYS A 259 -8.16 0.61 20.46
C CYS A 259 -7.81 1.10 19.06
N ILE A 260 -6.93 0.39 18.35
CA ILE A 260 -6.49 0.73 16.98
C ILE A 260 -7.02 -0.38 16.05
N PRO A 261 -8.18 -0.19 15.39
CA PRO A 261 -8.90 -1.28 14.71
C PRO A 261 -8.06 -2.06 13.71
N ASP A 262 -7.25 -1.36 12.91
CA ASP A 262 -6.41 -1.92 11.85
C ASP A 262 -5.22 -2.77 12.36
N GLU A 263 -4.87 -2.66 13.64
CA GLU A 263 -3.85 -3.49 14.29
C GLU A 263 -4.45 -4.73 15.00
N HIS A 264 -5.76 -4.93 14.93
CA HIS A 264 -6.47 -5.94 15.72
C HIS A 264 -7.50 -6.76 14.94
N TYR A 265 -8.16 -6.14 13.96
CA TYR A 265 -9.34 -6.69 13.32
C TYR A 265 -9.10 -8.01 12.59
N VAL A 266 -8.19 -8.06 11.62
CA VAL A 266 -7.91 -9.27 10.83
C VAL A 266 -7.47 -10.43 11.72
N GLN A 267 -6.59 -10.15 12.69
CA GLN A 267 -6.09 -11.16 13.61
C GLN A 267 -7.21 -11.76 14.46
N THR A 268 -8.06 -10.88 14.99
CA THR A 268 -9.19 -11.25 15.85
C THR A 268 -10.26 -11.99 15.06
N LEU A 269 -10.56 -11.54 13.83
CA LEU A 269 -11.51 -12.19 12.95
C LEU A 269 -11.06 -13.62 12.62
N LEU A 270 -9.81 -13.82 12.23
CA LEU A 270 -9.31 -15.16 11.93
C LEU A 270 -9.30 -16.06 13.18
N ALA A 271 -9.04 -15.51 14.37
CA ALA A 271 -9.18 -16.25 15.62
C ALA A 271 -10.63 -16.65 15.92
N GLN A 272 -11.61 -15.75 15.72
CA GLN A 272 -13.04 -16.07 15.86
C GLN A 272 -13.48 -17.22 14.95
N TRP A 273 -12.95 -17.25 13.73
CA TRP A 273 -13.26 -18.27 12.74
C TRP A 273 -12.44 -19.57 12.91
N GLY A 274 -11.56 -19.66 13.92
CA GLY A 274 -10.72 -20.83 14.15
C GLY A 274 -9.66 -21.07 13.06
N LEU A 275 -9.24 -20.02 12.35
CA LEU A 275 -8.32 -20.07 11.21
C LEU A 275 -6.86 -19.73 11.60
N GLU A 276 -6.52 -19.78 12.89
CA GLU A 276 -5.16 -19.46 13.36
C GLU A 276 -4.11 -20.47 12.88
N ASP A 277 -4.50 -21.71 12.59
CA ASP A 277 -3.60 -22.74 12.06
C ASP A 277 -3.29 -22.53 10.56
N GLU A 278 -4.03 -21.65 9.88
CA GLU A 278 -3.86 -21.32 8.46
C GLU A 278 -3.03 -20.03 8.24
N ILE A 279 -2.45 -19.49 9.32
CA ILE A 279 -1.59 -18.30 9.27
C ILE A 279 -0.16 -18.61 9.70
N THR A 280 0.80 -18.07 8.97
CA THR A 280 2.14 -17.83 9.50
C THR A 280 2.08 -16.56 10.33
N ARG A 281 2.30 -16.69 11.64
CA ARG A 281 2.09 -15.65 12.65
C ARG A 281 3.17 -14.55 12.65
N ARG A 282 3.34 -13.91 11.50
CA ARG A 282 4.26 -12.78 11.24
C ARG A 282 3.84 -11.94 10.04
N THR A 283 4.29 -10.70 10.00
CA THR A 283 4.19 -9.82 8.82
C THR A 283 5.42 -9.94 7.91
N LEU A 284 5.24 -9.68 6.62
CA LEU A 284 6.32 -9.53 5.64
C LEU A 284 6.83 -8.10 5.50
N THR A 285 6.28 -7.15 6.27
CA THR A 285 6.61 -5.73 6.19
C THR A 285 7.38 -5.24 7.42
N HIS A 286 8.67 -4.96 7.24
CA HIS A 286 9.51 -4.42 8.29
C HIS A 286 9.07 -2.99 8.65
N THR A 287 8.90 -2.75 9.95
CA THR A 287 8.58 -1.44 10.52
C THR A 287 9.53 -1.16 11.69
N SER A 288 10.22 -0.01 11.68
CA SER A 288 11.04 0.40 12.82
C SER A 288 10.24 1.26 13.79
N TRP A 289 10.27 0.90 15.06
CA TRP A 289 9.60 1.61 16.16
C TRP A 289 10.59 2.27 17.12
N ASP A 290 11.80 2.58 16.67
CA ASP A 290 12.82 3.24 17.48
C ASP A 290 12.28 4.55 18.10
N LEU A 291 12.03 4.48 19.41
CA LEU A 291 11.41 5.55 20.21
C LEU A 291 12.29 6.80 20.29
N SER A 292 13.59 6.68 19.99
CA SER A 292 14.53 7.81 19.98
C SER A 292 14.37 8.71 18.74
N ALA A 293 13.75 8.20 17.67
CA ALA A 293 13.64 8.91 16.39
C ALA A 293 12.51 9.95 16.33
N SER A 294 11.52 9.89 17.24
CA SER A 294 10.48 10.92 17.33
C SER A 294 10.97 12.12 18.15
N LYS A 295 11.14 13.25 17.46
CA LYS A 295 11.47 14.56 18.08
C LYS A 295 10.35 15.06 18.99
N ASP A 296 9.13 14.67 18.71
CA ASP A 296 7.96 15.01 19.51
C ASP A 296 7.74 13.94 20.58
N ARG A 297 7.84 14.34 21.85
CA ARG A 297 7.71 13.45 23.00
C ARG A 297 6.32 12.84 23.09
N GLU A 298 5.28 13.54 22.64
CA GLU A 298 3.89 13.10 22.72
C GLU A 298 3.54 12.10 21.60
N ARG A 299 4.26 12.15 20.47
CA ARG A 299 4.07 11.25 19.32
C ARG A 299 4.97 10.01 19.31
N ARG A 300 5.81 9.83 20.35
CA ARG A 300 6.66 8.64 20.49
C ARG A 300 5.81 7.38 20.59
N GLY A 301 6.14 6.37 19.79
CA GLY A 301 5.47 5.06 19.80
C GLY A 301 4.12 5.00 19.11
N TRP A 302 3.60 6.11 18.57
CA TRP A 302 2.34 6.16 17.82
C TRP A 302 2.52 5.94 16.32
N HIS A 303 3.68 6.33 15.81
CA HIS A 303 4.05 6.11 14.42
C HIS A 303 5.46 5.54 14.33
N PRO A 304 5.70 4.65 13.37
CA PRO A 304 7.03 4.14 13.13
C PRO A 304 7.92 5.20 12.49
N VAL A 305 9.21 4.96 12.59
CA VAL A 305 10.25 5.83 12.04
C VAL A 305 10.05 6.01 10.53
N THR A 306 10.15 7.27 10.10
CA THR A 306 10.15 7.62 8.68
C THR A 306 11.58 7.92 8.24
N TYR A 307 12.19 6.99 7.51
CA TYR A 307 13.55 7.12 6.99
C TYR A 307 13.64 8.27 5.98
N LYS A 308 14.52 9.22 6.30
CA LYS A 308 14.89 10.35 5.45
C LYS A 308 16.09 10.03 4.59
N LEU A 309 16.46 10.97 3.72
CA LEU A 309 17.53 10.83 2.74
C LEU A 309 18.84 10.27 3.33
N SER A 310 19.31 10.83 4.45
CA SER A 310 20.57 10.46 5.10
C SER A 310 20.55 9.08 5.76
N GLU A 311 19.37 8.61 6.17
CA GLU A 311 19.19 7.35 6.90
C GLU A 311 19.02 6.17 5.96
N ALA A 312 18.50 6.41 4.76
CA ALA A 312 18.22 5.41 3.74
C ALA A 312 19.51 4.91 3.04
N THR A 313 20.34 4.20 3.79
CA THR A 313 21.64 3.71 3.34
C THR A 313 21.59 2.26 2.87
N PRO A 314 22.52 1.80 2.00
CA PRO A 314 22.65 0.38 1.68
C PRO A 314 22.92 -0.50 2.91
N LYS A 315 23.58 0.04 3.95
CA LYS A 315 23.81 -0.65 5.22
C LYS A 315 22.50 -0.91 5.96
N LEU A 316 21.60 0.07 6.02
CA LEU A 316 20.25 -0.09 6.57
C LEU A 316 19.47 -1.18 5.80
N ILE A 317 19.48 -1.16 4.47
CA ILE A 317 18.79 -2.18 3.69
C ILE A 317 19.39 -3.56 3.95
N LYS A 318 20.72 -3.67 4.03
CA LYS A 318 21.38 -4.94 4.37
C LYS A 318 21.02 -5.43 5.77
N SER A 319 20.92 -4.54 6.76
CA SER A 319 20.54 -4.93 8.13
C SER A 319 19.11 -5.42 8.20
N ILE A 320 18.15 -4.75 7.53
CA ILE A 320 16.75 -5.20 7.47
C ILE A 320 16.66 -6.59 6.81
N LYS A 321 17.37 -6.78 5.69
CA LYS A 321 17.42 -8.06 4.97
C LYS A 321 18.10 -9.20 5.74
N GLY A 322 18.92 -8.87 6.73
CA GLY A 322 19.62 -9.83 7.57
C GLY A 322 18.80 -10.36 8.74
N ILE A 323 17.55 -9.90 8.90
CA ILE A 323 16.66 -10.38 9.96
C ILE A 323 16.05 -11.71 9.52
N ASP A 324 16.34 -12.76 10.28
CA ASP A 324 15.93 -14.15 10.04
C ASP A 324 14.96 -14.68 11.12
N ASN A 325 14.70 -13.91 12.17
CA ASN A 325 13.70 -14.22 13.19
C ASN A 325 13.00 -12.97 13.75
N ILE A 326 11.81 -13.17 14.30
CA ILE A 326 11.00 -12.15 14.98
C ILE A 326 10.71 -12.62 16.41
N ASN A 327 10.89 -11.73 17.38
CA ASN A 327 10.60 -12.03 18.79
C ASN A 327 9.26 -11.41 19.21
N TYR A 328 8.39 -12.23 19.77
CA TYR A 328 7.10 -11.85 20.33
C TYR A 328 7.19 -11.89 21.85
N GLU A 329 7.55 -10.76 22.43
CA GLU A 329 7.82 -10.63 23.87
C GLU A 329 6.61 -11.05 24.74
N THR A 330 5.38 -10.72 24.31
CA THR A 330 4.16 -11.03 25.06
C THR A 330 3.87 -12.52 25.17
N GLU A 331 4.41 -13.33 24.28
CA GLU A 331 4.18 -14.78 24.21
C GLU A 331 5.45 -15.59 24.49
N TYR A 332 6.58 -14.92 24.76
CA TYR A 332 7.90 -15.54 24.83
C TYR A 332 8.21 -16.44 23.62
N ARG A 333 7.69 -16.06 22.45
CA ARG A 333 7.79 -16.83 21.20
C ARG A 333 8.83 -16.20 20.27
N LYS A 334 9.68 -17.04 19.68
CA LYS A 334 10.56 -16.65 18.59
C LYS A 334 10.10 -17.33 17.31
N GLU A 335 9.79 -16.53 16.30
CA GLU A 335 9.38 -16.99 14.98
C GLU A 335 10.59 -16.98 14.05
N TRP A 336 11.06 -18.15 13.63
CA TRP A 336 12.11 -18.27 12.63
C TRP A 336 11.50 -18.22 11.23
N CYS A 337 12.10 -17.44 10.35
CA CYS A 337 11.53 -17.18 9.04
C CYS A 337 12.05 -18.20 8.02
N SER A 338 11.10 -18.81 7.30
CA SER A 338 11.38 -19.74 6.22
C SER A 338 10.54 -19.41 4.99
N LYS A 339 10.99 -19.95 3.85
CA LYS A 339 10.25 -20.05 2.60
C LYS A 339 10.08 -21.55 2.32
N GLY A 340 8.88 -22.07 2.59
CA GLY A 340 8.71 -23.53 2.71
C GLY A 340 9.58 -24.05 3.86
N ASP A 341 10.39 -25.07 3.58
CA ASP A 341 11.30 -25.68 4.56
C ASP A 341 12.68 -25.02 4.63
N GLU A 342 12.97 -24.05 3.75
CA GLU A 342 14.27 -23.39 3.68
C GLU A 342 14.33 -22.12 4.52
N PRO A 343 15.40 -21.89 5.30
CA PRO A 343 15.62 -20.63 6.01
C PRO A 343 15.62 -19.44 5.06
N ALA A 344 14.87 -18.39 5.39
CA ALA A 344 14.73 -17.23 4.54
C ALA A 344 14.58 -15.92 5.35
N PRO A 345 14.89 -14.76 4.75
CA PRO A 345 14.65 -13.46 5.38
C PRO A 345 13.19 -13.28 5.79
N CYS A 346 12.97 -12.61 6.93
CA CYS A 346 11.62 -12.37 7.45
C CYS A 346 10.81 -11.36 6.62
N PHE A 347 11.47 -10.31 6.12
CA PHE A 347 10.78 -9.16 5.55
C PHE A 347 11.04 -9.05 4.05
N LEU A 348 9.98 -8.88 3.28
CA LEU A 348 10.02 -8.63 1.83
C LEU A 348 9.82 -7.15 1.50
N PHE A 349 9.20 -6.41 2.43
CA PHE A 349 8.91 -4.99 2.31
C PHE A 349 9.42 -4.24 3.53
N ALA A 350 9.61 -2.93 3.40
CA ALA A 350 9.96 -2.07 4.52
C ALA A 350 9.24 -0.73 4.47
N ARG A 351 8.97 -0.18 5.66
CA ARG A 351 8.34 1.12 5.86
C ARG A 351 8.91 1.84 7.10
N LYS A 352 8.85 3.17 7.18
CA LYS A 352 8.28 4.13 6.20
C LYS A 352 9.40 4.92 5.53
N PHE A 353 9.33 5.12 4.22
CA PHE A 353 10.35 5.86 3.47
C PHE A 353 9.79 7.14 2.87
N THR A 354 10.54 8.24 2.98
CA THR A 354 10.27 9.45 2.19
C THR A 354 10.60 9.24 0.71
N ARG A 355 10.00 10.06 -0.18
CA ARG A 355 10.34 10.05 -1.62
C ARG A 355 11.84 10.25 -1.87
N ALA A 356 12.48 11.17 -1.14
CA ALA A 356 13.90 11.44 -1.24
C ALA A 356 14.76 10.23 -0.83
N ALA A 357 14.40 9.58 0.28
CA ALA A 357 15.05 8.34 0.75
C ALA A 357 14.96 7.21 -0.29
N ALA A 358 13.76 6.97 -0.82
CA ALA A 358 13.50 5.94 -1.80
C ALA A 358 14.30 6.15 -3.11
N ILE A 359 14.31 7.38 -3.63
CA ILE A 359 15.09 7.72 -4.83
C ILE A 359 16.60 7.55 -4.59
N HIS A 360 17.08 7.92 -3.40
CA HIS A 360 18.49 7.73 -3.05
C HIS A 360 18.92 6.26 -3.09
N LEU A 361 18.07 5.36 -2.58
CA LEU A 361 18.28 3.92 -2.65
C LEU A 361 18.33 3.41 -4.10
N LEU A 362 17.45 3.92 -4.98
CA LEU A 362 17.46 3.57 -6.40
C LEU A 362 18.74 4.02 -7.12
N ASN A 363 19.18 5.26 -6.90
CA ASN A 363 20.32 5.85 -7.60
C ASN A 363 21.66 5.21 -7.18
N LYS A 364 21.80 4.80 -5.92
CA LYS A 364 22.98 4.06 -5.44
C LYS A 364 23.13 2.70 -6.13
N VAL A 365 22.03 2.06 -6.51
CA VAL A 365 22.06 0.81 -7.31
C VAL A 365 22.59 1.09 -8.72
N ILE A 366 22.13 2.17 -9.36
CA ILE A 366 22.55 2.56 -10.72
C ILE A 366 24.04 2.96 -10.74
N GLN A 367 24.51 3.73 -9.75
CA GLN A 367 25.92 4.10 -9.64
C GLN A 367 26.85 2.90 -9.40
N ARG A 368 26.39 1.86 -8.69
CA ARG A 368 27.14 0.61 -8.54
C ARG A 368 27.26 -0.14 -9.87
N CYS A 369 26.20 -0.21 -10.67
CA CYS A 369 26.26 -0.78 -12.01
C CYS A 369 27.22 0.01 -12.92
N SER A 370 27.17 1.34 -12.88
CA SER A 370 28.09 2.20 -13.66
C SER A 370 29.56 2.01 -13.26
N LYS A 371 29.87 1.91 -11.96
CA LYS A 371 31.24 1.61 -11.49
C LYS A 371 31.69 0.19 -11.87
N TYR A 372 30.81 -0.81 -11.81
CA TYR A 372 31.11 -2.17 -12.26
C TYR A 372 31.40 -2.21 -13.77
N PHE A 373 30.65 -1.44 -14.57
CA PHE A 373 30.87 -1.35 -16.02
C PHE A 373 32.13 -0.55 -16.37
N GLN A 374 32.47 0.49 -15.62
CA GLN A 374 33.76 1.20 -15.74
C GLN A 374 34.96 0.33 -15.32
N SER A 375 34.75 -0.66 -14.44
CA SER A 375 35.78 -1.66 -14.11
C SER A 375 35.87 -2.82 -15.12
N PHE A 376 34.86 -2.98 -15.99
CA PHE A 376 34.93 -3.84 -17.15
C PHE A 376 35.75 -3.16 -18.24
N ASN A 377 37.04 -3.46 -18.24
CA ASN A 377 37.95 -2.94 -19.24
C ASN A 377 37.69 -3.65 -20.59
N LEU A 378 36.99 -2.99 -21.52
CA LEU A 378 36.78 -3.51 -22.89
C LEU A 378 38.11 -3.80 -23.61
N SER A 379 39.23 -3.26 -23.13
CA SER A 379 40.57 -3.57 -23.66
C SER A 379 41.06 -5.00 -23.36
N LYS A 380 40.41 -5.76 -22.46
CA LYS A 380 40.74 -7.17 -22.22
C LYS A 380 40.03 -8.15 -23.18
N LEU A 381 39.09 -7.68 -23.99
CA LEU A 381 38.42 -8.48 -25.03
C LEU A 381 39.08 -8.36 -26.42
N THR A 382 40.14 -7.54 -26.55
CA THR A 382 40.86 -7.32 -27.82
C THR A 382 42.27 -7.90 -27.85
N THR A 383 42.62 -8.81 -26.92
CA THR A 383 43.94 -9.45 -26.91
C THR A 383 43.80 -10.97 -26.82
N SER A 384 43.29 -11.57 -27.89
CA SER A 384 43.49 -12.99 -28.23
C SER A 384 43.03 -13.30 -29.66
N TYR A 385 43.30 -12.38 -30.60
CA TYR A 385 43.26 -12.67 -32.03
C TYR A 385 44.69 -12.75 -32.58
N GLU A 386 45.50 -13.62 -32.00
CA GLU A 386 46.67 -14.18 -32.66
C GLU A 386 46.83 -15.61 -32.13
N LEU A 387 46.80 -16.56 -33.06
CA LEU A 387 46.91 -18.02 -32.87
C LEU A 387 45.59 -18.77 -32.58
N LEU A 388 44.80 -19.01 -33.64
CA LEU A 388 43.99 -20.23 -33.76
C LEU A 388 44.06 -20.74 -35.22
N PRO A 389 44.40 -22.03 -35.43
CA PRO A 389 44.46 -22.64 -36.76
C PRO A 389 43.07 -22.82 -37.38
N SER A 390 43.07 -23.07 -38.69
CA SER A 390 42.00 -22.96 -39.68
C SER A 390 40.78 -23.90 -39.56
N HIS A 391 40.22 -24.14 -38.37
CA HIS A 391 38.97 -24.90 -38.23
C HIS A 391 38.11 -24.45 -37.05
N VAL A 392 37.35 -23.35 -37.17
CA VAL A 392 36.15 -23.11 -36.34
C VAL A 392 35.15 -22.27 -37.14
N SER A 393 34.24 -22.91 -37.90
CA SER A 393 33.10 -22.22 -38.56
C SER A 393 31.86 -22.08 -37.66
N ASP A 394 31.84 -22.69 -36.48
CA ASP A 394 30.58 -22.86 -35.73
C ASP A 394 30.44 -21.90 -34.53
N LEU A 395 31.34 -20.91 -34.39
CA LEU A 395 31.30 -19.93 -33.28
C LEU A 395 30.74 -18.55 -33.65
N LEU A 396 30.44 -18.29 -34.92
CA LEU A 396 30.08 -16.95 -35.41
C LEU A 396 28.60 -16.58 -35.22
N ASP A 397 27.72 -17.54 -34.95
CA ASP A 397 26.29 -17.27 -34.74
C ASP A 397 25.97 -16.80 -33.31
N HIS A 398 26.83 -17.04 -32.32
CA HIS A 398 26.64 -16.53 -30.94
C HIS A 398 27.16 -15.11 -30.72
N VAL A 399 27.98 -14.58 -31.63
CA VAL A 399 28.56 -13.23 -31.51
C VAL A 399 27.63 -12.14 -32.06
N SER A 400 26.72 -12.47 -32.99
CA SER A 400 25.70 -11.54 -33.47
C SER A 400 24.66 -11.20 -32.40
N ASP A 401 24.21 -12.18 -31.62
CA ASP A 401 23.21 -11.98 -30.55
C ASP A 401 23.75 -11.10 -29.41
N LEU A 402 25.04 -11.20 -29.12
CA LEU A 402 25.70 -10.36 -28.10
C LEU A 402 25.80 -8.88 -28.55
N LYS A 403 26.02 -8.63 -29.85
CA LYS A 403 26.07 -7.28 -30.42
C LYS A 403 24.69 -6.58 -30.39
N TYR A 404 23.60 -7.31 -30.64
CA TYR A 404 22.25 -6.77 -30.54
C TYR A 404 21.85 -6.41 -29.09
N SER A 405 22.29 -7.21 -28.11
CA SER A 405 22.06 -6.93 -26.69
C SER A 405 22.80 -5.68 -26.21
N ILE A 406 24.04 -5.47 -26.68
CA ILE A 406 24.85 -4.29 -26.36
C ILE A 406 24.29 -3.03 -27.05
N ALA A 407 23.89 -3.12 -28.32
CA ALA A 407 23.30 -1.97 -29.04
C ALA A 407 21.96 -1.52 -28.43
N SER A 408 21.13 -2.46 -27.97
CA SER A 408 19.89 -2.17 -27.26
C SER A 408 20.14 -1.49 -25.91
N PHE A 409 21.28 -1.80 -25.25
CA PHE A 409 21.69 -1.17 -23.99
C PHE A 409 22.26 0.25 -24.18
N PHE A 410 22.92 0.54 -25.30
CA PHE A 410 23.42 1.88 -25.61
C PHE A 410 22.29 2.91 -25.85
N PHE A 411 21.16 2.47 -26.43
CA PHE A 411 19.97 3.31 -26.57
C PHE A 411 19.39 3.73 -25.19
N ILE A 412 19.39 2.83 -24.21
CA ILE A 412 18.90 3.09 -22.84
C ILE A 412 19.76 4.14 -22.10
N CYS A 413 21.07 4.14 -22.34
CA CYS A 413 21.98 5.10 -21.72
C CYS A 413 21.89 6.51 -22.34
N PHE A 414 21.63 6.61 -23.65
CA PHE A 414 21.54 7.91 -24.32
C PHE A 414 20.24 8.67 -23.99
N ASP A 415 19.10 7.98 -23.87
CA ASP A 415 17.82 8.64 -23.49
C ASP A 415 17.84 9.18 -22.05
N SER A 416 18.64 8.59 -21.15
CA SER A 416 18.76 9.05 -19.76
C SER A 416 19.72 10.23 -19.58
N LEU A 417 20.53 10.57 -20.59
CA LEU A 417 21.54 11.64 -20.51
C LEU A 417 21.10 12.94 -21.19
N TYR A 418 19.90 13.00 -21.78
CA TYR A 418 19.40 14.15 -22.55
C TYR A 418 18.10 14.74 -22.02
N TRP A 419 17.87 14.77 -20.70
CA TRP A 419 16.76 15.55 -20.10
C TRP A 419 17.14 16.11 -18.73
N ASP A 420 18.15 16.98 -18.70
CA ASP A 420 18.32 17.92 -17.60
C ASP A 420 18.91 19.22 -18.17
N ASP A 421 18.04 20.19 -18.48
CA ASP A 421 18.41 21.61 -18.40
C ASP A 421 17.18 22.55 -18.35
N GLN A 422 17.07 23.21 -17.19
CA GLN A 422 16.86 24.66 -17.03
C GLN A 422 15.53 25.29 -17.51
N TRP A 423 14.64 25.57 -16.55
CA TRP A 423 13.79 26.77 -16.59
C TRP A 423 14.09 27.65 -15.37
N LYS A 424 15.06 28.57 -15.53
CA LYS A 424 15.16 29.80 -14.75
C LYS A 424 14.72 30.96 -15.64
N ILE A 425 13.61 31.58 -15.28
CA ILE A 425 13.11 32.80 -15.90
C ILE A 425 13.88 33.98 -15.30
N SER A 426 14.70 34.65 -16.10
CA SER A 426 15.06 36.06 -15.89
C SER A 426 15.35 36.74 -17.23
N ARG A 427 14.69 37.88 -17.44
CA ARG A 427 14.63 38.69 -18.66
C ARG A 427 16.01 39.27 -19.05
N GLY A 428 16.35 39.26 -20.34
CA GLY A 428 17.48 40.03 -20.91
C GLY A 428 17.82 39.63 -22.36
N ASN A 429 17.95 40.63 -23.24
CA ASN A 429 18.04 40.60 -24.71
C ASN A 429 19.05 39.63 -25.40
N PRO A 430 18.85 39.30 -26.71
CA PRO A 430 19.53 38.21 -27.41
C PRO A 430 20.76 38.68 -28.21
N LYS A 431 21.91 38.00 -28.05
CA LYS A 431 23.00 37.98 -29.04
C LYS A 431 23.70 36.62 -29.08
N MET A 432 23.39 35.88 -30.15
CA MET A 432 24.34 35.26 -31.10
C MET A 432 25.55 34.49 -30.53
N PHE A 433 25.49 33.15 -30.54
CA PHE A 433 26.66 32.29 -30.79
C PHE A 433 26.24 31.01 -31.53
N ARG A 434 26.79 30.83 -32.74
CA ARG A 434 26.73 29.60 -33.56
C ARG A 434 27.75 28.61 -33.02
N CYS A 435 27.35 27.36 -32.73
CA CYS A 435 28.28 26.24 -32.61
C CYS A 435 28.40 25.54 -33.97
N VAL A 436 29.64 25.44 -34.46
CA VAL A 436 30.03 24.74 -35.68
C VAL A 436 30.32 23.29 -35.33
N SER A 437 29.54 22.35 -35.86
CA SER A 437 29.84 20.91 -35.80
C SER A 437 30.55 20.48 -37.08
N SER A 438 31.86 20.24 -36.99
CA SER A 438 32.63 19.54 -38.02
C SER A 438 33.50 18.49 -37.33
N CYS A 439 33.18 17.21 -37.52
CA CYS A 439 34.14 16.12 -37.36
C CYS A 439 33.94 15.13 -38.51
N ARG A 440 34.91 15.14 -39.43
CA ARG A 440 35.14 14.16 -40.49
C ARG A 440 35.52 12.82 -39.89
N ILE A 441 34.91 11.76 -40.41
CA ILE A 441 35.41 10.39 -40.30
C ILE A 441 36.54 10.24 -41.33
N LYS A 442 37.75 9.91 -40.88
CA LYS A 442 38.80 9.29 -41.70
C LYS A 442 39.00 7.87 -41.16
N GLY A 443 38.92 6.91 -42.06
CA GLY A 443 39.08 5.49 -41.74
C GLY A 443 40.52 5.05 -41.54
N ALA A 444 40.63 3.86 -40.97
CA ALA A 444 41.56 2.79 -41.33
C ALA A 444 40.86 1.48 -40.98
#